data_AF-A0A959EJY7-F1
#
_entry.id   AF-A0A959EJY7-F1
#
_cell.length_a   1.000
_cell.length_b   1.000
_cell.length_c   1.000
_cell.angle_alpha   90.00
_cell.angle_beta   90.00
_cell.angle_gamma   90.00
#
_symmetry.space_group_name_H-M   'P 1'
#
loop_
_entity.id
_entity.type
_entity.pdbx_description
1 polymer ?
#
loop_
_entity_poly.entity_id
_entity_poly.type
_entity_poly.pdbx_seq_one_letter_code
_entity_poly.pdbx_strand_id
1 'polypeptide(L)'
;MSKKNFTDGLESLFADLEEGALDRKASKAQPFSGKEKPSVARSKKDGGEKKLTDELDELLQSAFRESLEEEIQKHTRDDLYGSSPRPRRRRRTTSKSGLDSLIRRTVETSEIELNYDQPARQRISLAFDPDLLEKLREIARLEKTYLKDIIGQVIEEYIHRYEQKKPR
;
A
#
# COMPACT_ATOMS: atom_id res chain seq x y z
N MET A 1 20.56 22.99 19.78
CA MET A 1 19.80 22.09 18.87
C MET A 1 18.58 21.59 19.61
N SER A 2 17.40 22.16 19.35
CA SER A 2 16.14 21.70 19.96
C SER A 2 15.70 20.40 19.32
N LYS A 3 15.61 19.33 20.12
CA LYS A 3 14.96 18.08 19.74
C LYS A 3 13.46 18.31 19.82
N LYS A 4 12.82 18.62 18.69
CA LYS A 4 11.37 18.70 18.60
C LYS A 4 10.82 17.27 18.62
N ASN A 5 9.99 16.96 19.61
CA ASN A 5 9.31 15.69 19.71
C ASN A 5 8.03 15.81 18.87
N PHE A 6 7.96 15.01 17.80
CA PHE A 6 6.85 14.97 16.84
C PHE A 6 5.57 14.32 17.40
N THR A 7 5.54 14.01 18.70
CA THR A 7 4.44 13.32 19.36
C THR A 7 3.31 14.27 19.76
N ASP A 8 3.61 15.55 20.01
CA ASP A 8 2.59 16.56 20.33
C ASP A 8 1.80 16.95 19.08
N GLY A 9 0.66 16.29 18.88
CA GLY A 9 -0.32 16.63 17.83
C GLY A 9 -0.81 15.45 16.99
N LEU A 10 -0.16 14.28 17.07
CA LEU A 10 -0.64 13.07 16.39
C LEU A 10 -1.69 12.30 17.21
N GLU A 11 -1.68 12.43 18.54
CA GLU A 11 -2.62 11.73 19.42
C GLU A 11 -4.09 12.07 19.13
N SER A 12 -4.38 13.30 18.68
CA SER A 12 -5.75 13.72 18.34
C SER A 12 -6.33 13.01 17.10
N LEU A 13 -5.49 12.47 16.21
CA LEU A 13 -5.95 11.68 15.05
C LEU A 13 -6.33 10.24 15.44
N PHE A 14 -5.71 9.71 16.49
CA PHE A 14 -5.97 8.35 16.97
C PHE A 14 -7.09 8.30 18.01
N ALA A 15 -7.31 9.39 18.77
CA ALA A 15 -8.41 9.48 19.74
C ALA A 15 -9.81 9.33 19.10
N ASP A 16 -10.02 9.89 17.90
CA ASP A 16 -11.30 9.79 17.19
C ASP A 16 -11.54 8.38 16.60
N LEU A 17 -10.46 7.60 16.42
CA LEU A 17 -10.53 6.22 15.92
C LEU A 17 -10.87 5.21 17.02
N GLU A 18 -10.45 5.46 18.26
CA GLU A 18 -10.79 4.60 19.42
C GLU A 18 -12.23 4.83 19.90
N GLU A 19 -12.76 6.06 19.87
CA GLU A 19 -14.16 6.32 20.24
C GLU A 19 -15.16 5.81 19.19
N GLY A 20 -14.78 5.71 17.92
CA GLY A 20 -15.66 5.22 16.84
C GLY A 20 -15.80 3.70 16.71
N ALA A 21 -14.93 2.91 17.35
CA ALA A 21 -14.82 1.46 17.14
C ALA A 21 -15.51 0.59 18.22
N LEU A 22 -15.95 1.18 19.34
CA LEU A 22 -16.53 0.42 20.46
C LEU A 22 -18.06 0.48 20.59
N ASP A 23 -18.77 1.23 19.74
CA ASP A 23 -20.21 1.49 19.96
C ASP A 23 -21.16 1.03 18.84
N ARG A 24 -20.82 -0.06 18.15
CA ARG A 24 -21.72 -0.70 17.17
C ARG A 24 -21.94 -2.17 17.48
N LYS A 25 -22.58 -2.47 18.61
CA LYS A 25 -23.48 -3.63 18.82
C LYS A 25 -23.99 -3.69 20.27
N ALA A 26 -25.05 -2.96 20.57
CA ALA A 26 -26.15 -3.40 21.45
C ALA A 26 -27.05 -2.19 21.77
N SER A 27 -28.31 -2.24 21.36
CA SER A 27 -29.47 -2.07 22.24
C SER A 27 -30.68 -1.53 21.48
N LYS A 28 -31.75 -2.30 21.64
CA LYS A 28 -33.14 -1.98 21.36
C LYS A 28 -33.70 -1.31 22.62
N ALA A 29 -34.58 -0.31 22.43
CA ALA A 29 -35.54 0.29 23.38
C ALA A 29 -35.23 1.70 23.95
N GLN A 30 -35.88 2.70 23.31
CA GLN A 30 -36.77 3.74 23.89
C GLN A 30 -36.21 4.84 24.85
N PRO A 31 -36.92 5.99 24.96
CA PRO A 31 -36.30 7.34 24.98
C PRO A 31 -36.36 8.03 26.35
N PHE A 32 -35.49 9.03 26.59
CA PHE A 32 -35.66 10.01 27.66
C PHE A 32 -35.08 11.39 27.30
N SER A 33 -36.00 12.34 27.10
CA SER A 33 -36.02 13.72 27.61
C SER A 33 -34.70 14.43 27.99
N GLY A 34 -34.39 15.53 27.29
CA GLY A 34 -34.41 16.86 27.91
C GLY A 34 -33.09 17.63 28.11
N LYS A 35 -33.05 18.83 27.50
CA LYS A 35 -32.44 20.12 27.91
C LYS A 35 -31.15 20.61 27.23
N GLU A 36 -31.35 21.76 26.58
CA GLU A 36 -30.48 22.79 26.02
C GLU A 36 -29.50 23.41 27.07
N LYS A 37 -28.42 24.18 26.84
CA LYS A 37 -28.00 25.19 25.82
C LYS A 37 -26.43 25.37 25.84
N PRO A 38 -25.80 26.50 25.42
CA PRO A 38 -24.99 26.59 24.19
C PRO A 38 -23.52 26.99 24.44
N SER A 39 -22.59 26.74 23.50
CA SER A 39 -21.32 27.47 23.51
C SER A 39 -20.73 27.73 22.12
N VAL A 40 -20.72 29.02 21.78
CA VAL A 40 -19.72 29.76 20.99
C VAL A 40 -19.35 29.17 19.62
N ALA A 41 -20.15 29.53 18.61
CA ALA A 41 -19.77 29.42 17.20
C ALA A 41 -18.64 30.43 16.89
N ARG A 42 -17.41 29.93 16.75
CA ARG A 42 -16.28 30.67 16.16
C ARG A 42 -16.37 30.59 14.63
N SER A 43 -16.46 31.77 14.02
CA SER A 43 -16.04 32.13 12.66
C SER A 43 -16.07 31.01 11.61
N LYS A 44 -17.19 30.93 10.89
CA LYS A 44 -17.19 30.43 9.51
C LYS A 44 -16.41 31.41 8.65
N LYS A 45 -15.23 31.01 8.21
CA LYS A 45 -14.58 31.57 7.03
C LYS A 45 -14.45 30.39 6.06
N ASP A 46 -15.54 30.08 5.37
CA ASP A 46 -15.55 29.21 4.21
C ASP A 46 -14.72 29.89 3.12
N GLY A 47 -13.40 29.69 3.19
CA GLY A 47 -12.54 29.79 2.03
C GLY A 47 -12.80 28.52 1.24
N GLY A 48 -13.55 28.67 0.14
CA GLY A 48 -14.06 27.57 -0.66
C GLY A 48 -13.02 26.49 -0.88
N GLU A 49 -13.46 25.24 -0.71
CA GLU A 49 -12.77 24.00 -1.02
C GLU A 49 -12.26 24.05 -2.46
N LYS A 50 -11.11 24.69 -2.68
CA LYS A 50 -10.32 24.51 -3.88
C LYS A 50 -9.85 23.08 -3.79
N LYS A 51 -10.41 22.28 -4.69
CA LYS A 51 -10.25 20.85 -4.73
C LYS A 51 -8.74 20.61 -4.81
N LEU A 52 -8.21 19.87 -3.84
CA LEU A 52 -6.79 19.53 -3.78
C LEU A 52 -6.28 18.94 -5.12
N THR A 53 -7.17 18.36 -5.93
CA THR A 53 -6.90 17.91 -7.29
C THR A 53 -6.45 19.04 -8.22
N ASP A 54 -7.03 20.23 -8.09
CA ASP A 54 -6.74 21.39 -8.93
C ASP A 54 -5.39 22.02 -8.52
N GLU A 55 -5.07 22.03 -7.22
CA GLU A 55 -3.76 22.47 -6.73
C GLU A 55 -2.63 21.49 -7.10
N LEU A 56 -2.92 20.18 -7.12
CA LEU A 56 -1.97 19.16 -7.60
C LEU A 56 -1.78 19.23 -9.12
N ASP A 57 -2.84 19.49 -9.88
CA ASP A 57 -2.76 19.66 -11.33
C ASP A 57 -1.95 20.92 -11.68
N GLU A 58 -2.15 22.03 -10.95
CA GLU A 58 -1.35 23.25 -11.12
C GLU A 58 0.14 23.02 -10.78
N LEU A 59 0.43 22.29 -9.69
CA LEU A 59 1.81 21.91 -9.33
C LEU A 59 2.46 21.06 -10.42
N LEU A 60 1.77 20.01 -10.89
CA LEU A 60 2.29 19.12 -11.93
C LEU A 60 2.53 19.86 -13.25
N GLN A 61 1.58 20.69 -13.67
CA GLN A 61 1.72 21.49 -14.89
C GLN A 61 2.89 22.48 -14.81
N SER A 62 3.13 23.08 -13.65
CA SER A 62 4.28 23.97 -13.45
C SER A 62 5.62 23.24 -13.58
N ALA A 63 5.75 22.06 -12.95
CA ALA A 63 6.96 21.24 -13.02
C ALA A 63 7.25 20.72 -14.44
N PHE A 64 6.22 20.32 -15.19
CA PHE A 64 6.39 19.90 -16.58
C PHE A 64 6.81 21.07 -17.49
N ARG A 65 6.26 22.27 -17.30
CA ARG A 65 6.66 23.45 -18.07
C ARG A 65 8.11 23.83 -17.81
N GLU A 66 8.54 23.80 -16.55
CA GLU A 66 9.94 24.10 -16.19
C GLU A 66 10.92 23.09 -16.81
N SER A 67 10.58 21.79 -16.76
CA SER A 67 11.38 20.73 -17.39
C SER A 67 11.45 20.87 -18.92
N LEU A 68 10.34 21.17 -19.58
CA LEU A 68 10.27 21.33 -21.03
C LEU A 68 11.02 22.59 -21.49
N GLU A 69 10.90 23.69 -20.76
CA GLU A 69 11.60 24.94 -21.05
C GLU A 69 13.12 24.79 -20.87
N GLU A 70 13.57 24.04 -19.86
CA GLU A 70 14.99 23.75 -19.65
C GLU A 70 15.57 22.86 -20.77
N GLU A 71 14.78 21.94 -21.34
CA GLU A 71 15.18 21.07 -22.45
C GLU A 71 15.22 21.82 -23.79
N ILE A 72 14.26 22.71 -24.04
CA ILE A 72 14.26 23.60 -25.21
C ILE A 72 15.45 24.59 -25.14
N GLN A 73 15.79 25.10 -23.95
CA GLN A 73 16.97 25.96 -23.76
C GLN A 73 18.30 25.20 -23.95
N LYS A 74 18.36 23.90 -23.66
CA LYS A 74 19.54 23.08 -23.93
C LYS A 74 19.72 22.83 -25.43
N HIS A 75 18.64 22.56 -26.16
CA HIS A 75 18.71 22.34 -27.61
C HIS A 75 19.01 23.61 -28.41
N THR A 76 18.51 24.77 -28.00
CA THR A 76 18.79 26.05 -28.70
C THR A 76 20.21 26.59 -28.48
N ARG A 77 20.93 26.11 -27.46
CA ARG A 77 22.33 26.51 -27.19
C ARG A 77 23.36 25.71 -27.99
N ASP A 78 23.00 24.51 -28.47
CA ASP A 78 23.91 23.66 -29.26
C ASP A 78 23.94 24.02 -30.76
N ASP A 79 22.99 24.79 -31.27
CA ASP A 79 22.86 25.10 -32.70
C ASP A 79 23.65 26.33 -33.20
N LEU A 80 24.45 27.01 -32.36
CA LEU A 80 25.16 28.25 -32.74
C LEU A 80 26.67 28.13 -33.00
N TYR A 81 27.27 26.94 -32.96
CA TYR A 81 28.68 26.77 -33.34
C TYR A 81 28.90 25.60 -34.29
N GLY A 82 29.12 25.94 -35.56
CA GLY A 82 29.47 25.00 -36.61
C GLY A 82 30.89 24.44 -36.53
N SER A 83 31.02 23.25 -37.12
CA SER A 83 32.19 22.66 -37.79
C SER A 83 33.30 22.00 -36.94
N SER A 84 33.36 20.65 -36.98
CA SER A 84 34.51 19.86 -37.48
C SER A 84 34.38 18.37 -37.06
N PRO A 85 34.60 17.39 -37.96
CA PRO A 85 34.47 15.98 -37.62
C PRO A 85 35.73 15.49 -36.88
N ARG A 86 35.58 15.10 -35.61
CA ARG A 86 36.64 14.51 -34.78
C ARG A 86 36.30 13.09 -34.35
N PRO A 87 37.33 12.25 -34.10
CA PRO A 87 37.29 10.81 -34.30
C PRO A 87 36.42 10.12 -33.25
N ARG A 88 35.89 8.94 -33.63
CA ARG A 88 35.06 8.06 -32.78
C ARG A 88 35.75 7.81 -31.43
N ARG A 89 35.44 8.65 -30.44
CA ARG A 89 35.78 8.43 -29.03
C ARG A 89 35.09 7.14 -28.61
N ARG A 90 35.86 6.17 -28.13
CA ARG A 90 35.38 5.04 -27.34
C ARG A 90 34.35 5.60 -26.35
N ARG A 91 33.12 5.11 -26.42
CA ARG A 91 32.02 5.49 -25.52
C ARG A 91 32.56 5.31 -24.10
N ARG A 92 32.85 6.42 -23.42
CA ARG A 92 33.08 6.42 -21.98
C ARG A 92 31.78 5.90 -21.41
N THR A 93 31.82 4.72 -20.81
CA THR A 93 30.75 4.30 -19.91
C THR A 93 30.66 5.39 -18.87
N THR A 94 29.62 6.22 -18.95
CA THR A 94 29.33 7.20 -17.93
C THR A 94 29.29 6.44 -16.61
N SER A 95 30.15 6.83 -15.67
CA SER A 95 30.11 6.29 -14.32
C SER A 95 28.68 6.46 -13.83
N LYS A 96 28.06 5.36 -13.40
CA LYS A 96 26.70 5.31 -12.86
C LYS A 96 26.65 6.10 -11.54
N SER A 97 26.71 7.41 -11.62
CA SER A 97 26.66 8.33 -10.50
C SER A 97 25.58 9.36 -10.76
N GLY A 98 24.52 9.33 -9.96
CA GLY A 98 23.38 10.23 -10.06
C GLY A 98 22.08 9.54 -9.68
N LEU A 99 21.01 10.33 -9.63
CA LEU A 99 19.66 9.89 -9.30
C LEU A 99 19.17 8.81 -10.27
N ASP A 100 19.58 8.86 -11.55
CA ASP A 100 19.29 7.82 -12.55
C ASP A 100 19.88 6.44 -12.19
N SER A 101 20.99 6.39 -11.46
CA SER A 101 21.54 5.12 -10.96
C SER A 101 20.73 4.54 -9.81
N LEU A 102 20.10 5.41 -9.01
CA LEU A 102 19.15 5.00 -7.99
C LEU A 102 17.82 4.58 -8.62
N ILE A 103 17.31 5.34 -9.60
CA ILE A 103 16.08 5.02 -10.34
C ILE A 103 16.19 3.69 -11.07
N ARG A 104 17.25 3.46 -11.86
CA ARG A 104 17.46 2.16 -12.53
C ARG A 104 17.55 1.01 -11.55
N ARG A 105 18.27 1.20 -10.45
CA ARG A 105 18.33 0.19 -9.39
C ARG A 105 16.93 -0.08 -8.83
N THR A 106 16.13 0.95 -8.57
CA THR A 106 14.76 0.77 -8.04
C THR A 106 13.81 0.13 -9.04
N VAL A 107 13.92 0.44 -10.34
CA VAL A 107 13.09 -0.15 -11.40
C VAL A 107 13.45 -1.62 -11.62
N GLU A 108 14.74 -1.96 -11.62
CA GLU A 108 15.21 -3.34 -11.75
C GLU A 108 14.94 -4.16 -10.47
N THR A 109 14.97 -3.56 -9.27
CA THR A 109 14.62 -4.26 -8.02
C THR A 109 13.10 -4.38 -7.78
N SER A 110 12.26 -3.55 -8.39
CA SER A 110 10.79 -3.72 -8.27
C SER A 110 10.28 -5.01 -8.93
N GLU A 111 11.07 -5.61 -9.84
CA GLU A 111 10.74 -6.89 -10.47
C GLU A 111 11.36 -8.10 -9.73
N ILE A 112 12.32 -7.88 -8.83
CA ILE A 112 13.08 -8.92 -8.15
C ILE A 112 12.82 -8.80 -6.65
N GLU A 113 11.70 -9.36 -6.20
CA GLU A 113 11.44 -9.95 -4.87
C GLU A 113 9.95 -10.32 -4.67
N LEU A 114 9.20 -10.56 -5.74
CA LEU A 114 7.89 -11.19 -5.62
C LEU A 114 8.05 -12.72 -5.47
N ASN A 115 8.35 -13.17 -4.25
CA ASN A 115 8.05 -14.51 -3.74
C ASN A 115 8.66 -15.72 -4.50
N TYR A 116 9.95 -15.74 -4.80
CA TYR A 116 10.60 -16.95 -5.34
C TYR A 116 10.81 -18.09 -4.32
N ASP A 117 10.55 -17.84 -3.02
CA ASP A 117 10.82 -18.81 -1.94
C ASP A 117 9.55 -19.41 -1.32
N GLN A 118 8.37 -19.08 -1.84
CA GLN A 118 7.15 -19.80 -1.47
C GLN A 118 6.99 -20.99 -2.42
N PRO A 119 6.82 -22.23 -1.90
CA PRO A 119 6.52 -23.37 -2.77
C PRO A 119 5.30 -23.01 -3.61
N ALA A 120 5.32 -23.37 -4.90
CA ALA A 120 4.26 -23.04 -5.83
C ALA A 120 2.92 -23.57 -5.30
N ARG A 121 2.12 -22.68 -4.70
CA ARG A 121 0.82 -23.02 -4.11
C ARG A 121 -0.25 -22.94 -5.19
N GLN A 122 -0.77 -24.10 -5.57
CA GLN A 122 -1.94 -24.17 -6.42
C GLN A 122 -3.20 -23.90 -5.59
N ARG A 123 -4.02 -22.94 -6.04
CA ARG A 123 -5.33 -22.66 -5.42
C ARG A 123 -6.36 -23.63 -5.98
N ILE A 124 -7.11 -24.26 -5.09
CA ILE A 124 -8.23 -25.14 -5.44
C ILE A 124 -9.50 -24.65 -4.75
N SER A 125 -10.64 -24.78 -5.43
CA SER A 125 -11.95 -24.53 -4.85
C SER A 125 -12.61 -25.87 -4.56
N LEU A 126 -12.96 -26.09 -3.29
CA LEU A 126 -13.60 -27.31 -2.81
C LEU A 126 -15.02 -26.98 -2.33
N ALA A 127 -15.97 -27.84 -2.65
CA ALA A 127 -17.31 -27.79 -2.10
C ALA A 127 -17.40 -28.75 -0.90
N PHE A 128 -17.97 -28.28 0.20
CA PHE A 128 -18.20 -29.07 1.41
C PHE A 128 -19.65 -28.92 1.84
N ASP A 129 -20.17 -29.93 2.54
CA ASP A 129 -21.47 -29.81 3.20
C ASP A 129 -21.42 -28.71 4.27
N PRO A 130 -22.49 -27.90 4.39
CA PRO A 130 -22.51 -26.76 5.30
C PRO A 130 -22.31 -27.19 6.75
N ASP A 131 -22.93 -28.30 7.17
CA ASP A 131 -22.85 -28.82 8.54
C ASP A 131 -21.43 -29.27 8.91
N LEU A 132 -20.69 -29.84 7.95
CA LEU A 132 -19.30 -30.25 8.15
C LEU A 132 -18.38 -29.02 8.23
N LEU A 133 -18.67 -27.99 7.44
CA LEU A 133 -17.91 -26.75 7.44
C LEU A 133 -18.07 -25.98 8.75
N GLU A 134 -19.26 -25.98 9.35
CA GLU A 134 -19.50 -25.35 10.66
C GLU A 134 -18.69 -26.02 11.77
N LYS A 135 -18.73 -27.36 11.84
CA LYS A 135 -17.91 -28.12 12.80
C LYS A 135 -16.42 -27.87 12.60
N LEU A 136 -15.96 -27.83 11.36
CA LEU A 136 -14.55 -27.56 11.06
C LEU A 136 -14.14 -26.14 11.47
N ARG A 137 -15.04 -25.15 11.37
CA ARG A 137 -14.81 -23.78 11.86
C ARG A 137 -14.75 -23.71 13.38
N GLU A 138 -15.58 -24.47 14.09
CA GLU A 138 -15.52 -24.55 15.55
C GLU A 138 -14.18 -25.13 16.02
N ILE A 139 -13.74 -26.23 15.41
CA ILE A 139 -12.43 -26.85 15.67
C ILE A 139 -11.30 -25.84 15.40
N ALA A 140 -11.34 -25.14 14.26
CA ALA A 140 -10.34 -24.12 13.92
C ALA A 140 -10.25 -23.00 14.95
N ARG A 141 -11.39 -22.57 15.51
CA ARG A 141 -11.42 -21.53 16.56
C ARG A 141 -10.82 -22.04 17.87
N LEU A 142 -11.11 -23.28 18.25
CA LEU A 142 -10.56 -23.90 19.46
C LEU A 142 -9.05 -24.06 19.37
N GLU A 143 -8.56 -24.51 18.22
CA GLU A 143 -7.12 -24.74 17.97
C GLU A 143 -6.34 -23.47 17.63
N LYS A 144 -7.02 -22.34 17.38
CA LYS A 144 -6.44 -21.07 16.91
C LYS A 144 -5.63 -21.23 15.62
N THR A 145 -6.07 -22.12 14.73
CA THR A 145 -5.46 -22.42 13.43
C THR A 145 -6.38 -21.97 12.29
N TYR A 146 -5.85 -21.85 11.07
CA TYR A 146 -6.69 -21.56 9.91
C TYR A 146 -7.33 -22.84 9.36
N LEU A 147 -8.51 -22.70 8.78
CA LEU A 147 -9.24 -23.81 8.14
C LEU A 147 -8.39 -24.54 7.10
N LYS A 148 -7.60 -23.79 6.32
CA LYS A 148 -6.69 -24.34 5.30
C LYS A 148 -5.61 -25.25 5.90
N ASP A 149 -5.17 -24.97 7.13
CA ASP A 149 -4.08 -25.71 7.77
C ASP A 149 -4.61 -27.04 8.32
N ILE A 150 -5.81 -27.04 8.91
CA ILE A 150 -6.52 -28.27 9.33
C ILE A 150 -6.79 -29.17 8.12
N ILE A 151 -7.30 -28.59 7.02
CA ILE A 151 -7.53 -29.35 5.79
C ILE A 151 -6.22 -29.94 5.27
N GLY A 152 -5.12 -29.17 5.32
CA GLY A 152 -3.79 -29.65 4.96
C GLY A 152 -3.38 -30.88 5.77
N GLN A 153 -3.50 -30.81 7.10
CA GLN A 153 -3.16 -31.93 8.00
C GLN A 153 -4.00 -33.18 7.73
N VAL A 154 -5.31 -33.03 7.54
CA VAL A 154 -6.21 -34.16 7.23
C VAL A 154 -5.83 -34.82 5.90
N ILE A 155 -5.49 -34.02 4.89
CA ILE A 155 -5.06 -34.52 3.59
C ILE A 155 -3.70 -35.25 3.71
N GLU A 156 -2.74 -34.66 4.41
CA GLU A 156 -1.43 -35.27 4.66
C GLU A 156 -1.57 -36.62 5.37
N GLU A 157 -2.38 -36.68 6.43
CA GLU A 157 -2.64 -37.91 7.16
C GLU A 157 -3.33 -38.95 6.29
N TYR A 158 -4.31 -38.55 5.48
CA TYR A 158 -5.01 -39.44 4.56
C TYR A 158 -4.06 -40.04 3.51
N ILE A 159 -3.21 -39.21 2.90
CA ILE A 159 -2.20 -39.65 1.92
C ILE A 159 -1.22 -40.61 2.59
N HIS A 160 -0.71 -40.27 3.77
CA HIS A 160 0.22 -41.12 4.50
C HIS A 160 -0.37 -42.50 4.79
N ARG A 161 -1.62 -42.54 5.30
CA ARG A 161 -2.34 -43.81 5.55
C ARG A 161 -2.57 -44.61 4.27
N TYR A 162 -2.81 -43.94 3.14
CA TYR A 162 -3.02 -44.60 1.85
C TYR A 162 -1.72 -45.20 1.30
N GLU A 163 -0.60 -44.49 1.38
CA GLU A 163 0.71 -44.97 0.94
C GLU A 163 1.18 -46.19 1.72
N GLN A 164 0.95 -46.22 3.04
CA GLN A 164 1.29 -47.38 3.88
C GLN A 164 0.46 -48.63 3.54
N LYS A 165 -0.77 -48.46 3.06
CA LYS A 165 -1.66 -49.57 2.69
C LYS A 165 -1.43 -50.09 1.28
N LYS A 166 -0.75 -49.34 0.41
CA LYS A 166 -0.44 -49.76 -0.95
C LYS A 166 1.00 -50.28 -0.99
N PRO A 167 1.23 -51.59 -0.74
CA PRO A 167 2.53 -52.14 -1.08
C PRO A 167 2.72 -51.93 -2.59
N ARG A 168 3.85 -51.32 -2.97
CA ARG A 168 4.24 -51.20 -4.37
C ARG A 168 4.38 -52.58 -5.00
#